data_AF-A0A520JEM6-F1
#
_entry.id   AF-A0A520JEM6-F1
#
_cell.length_a   1.000
_cell.length_b   1.000
_cell.length_c   1.000
_cell.angle_alpha   90.00
_cell.angle_beta   90.00
_cell.angle_gamma   90.00
#
_symmetry.space_group_name_H-M   'P 1'
#
loop_
_entity.id
_entity.type
_entity.pdbx_description
1 polymer ?
#
loop_
_entity_poly.entity_id
_entity_poly.type
_entity_poly.pdbx_seq_one_letter_code
_entity_poly.pdbx_strand_id
1 'polypeptide(L)' 'QDTGGAIKGSNRFDTFWGAGAAAEATAGGMAGRGTAYLLLPIGTVARLNQVNGARYGGPSAQP' A
#
# COMPACT_ATOMS: atom_id res chain seq x y z
N GLN A 1 -4.50 3.46 9.31
CA GLN A 1 -4.50 4.29 10.53
C GLN A 1 -4.04 3.46 11.72
N ASP A 2 -4.37 2.16 11.76
CA ASP A 2 -3.81 1.21 12.72
C ASP A 2 -2.60 0.42 12.13
N THR A 3 -1.74 -0.14 12.99
CA THR A 3 -0.60 -0.99 12.62
C THR A 3 -0.53 -2.20 13.57
N GLY A 4 -0.16 -3.38 13.08
CA GLY A 4 -0.10 -4.59 13.89
C GLY A 4 1.16 -5.42 13.67
N GLY A 5 1.61 -6.13 14.70
CA GLY A 5 2.78 -7.01 14.63
C GLY A 5 2.68 -8.11 13.57
N ALA A 6 1.45 -8.53 13.22
CA ALA A 6 1.18 -9.51 12.16
C ALA A 6 0.98 -8.89 10.77
N ILE A 7 0.89 -7.56 10.66
CA ILE A 7 0.70 -6.85 9.39
C ILE A 7 2.07 -6.47 8.84
N LYS A 8 2.58 -7.32 7.96
CA LYS A 8 3.90 -7.18 7.32
C LYS A 8 3.76 -7.27 5.80
N GLY A 9 4.57 -6.48 5.09
CA GLY A 9 4.56 -6.38 3.63
C GLY A 9 3.71 -5.23 3.08
N SER A 10 3.97 -4.82 1.84
CA SER A 10 3.37 -3.63 1.21
C SER A 10 1.89 -3.78 0.81
N ASN A 11 1.41 -5.01 0.60
CA ASN A 11 0.03 -5.32 0.19
C ASN A 11 -0.64 -6.24 1.23
N ARG A 12 -0.57 -5.85 2.52
CA ARG A 12 -1.20 -6.56 3.63
C ARG A 12 -2.04 -5.58 4.45
N PHE A 13 -3.32 -5.90 4.59
CA PHE A 13 -4.30 -5.07 5.30
C PHE A 13 -5.00 -5.86 6.39
N ASP A 14 -5.32 -5.19 7.49
CA ASP A 14 -6.28 -5.66 8.46
C ASP A 14 -7.52 -4.79 8.38
N THR A 15 -8.70 -5.40 8.24
CA THR A 15 -9.96 -4.66 8.09
C THR A 15 -10.68 -4.67 9.42
N PHE A 16 -10.85 -3.50 10.01
CA PHE A 16 -11.62 -3.36 11.25
C PHE A 16 -13.12 -3.35 10.94
N TRP A 17 -13.85 -4.30 11.52
CA TRP A 17 -15.29 -4.47 11.32
C TRP A 17 -16.17 -3.93 12.45
N GLY A 18 -15.59 -3.32 13.49
CA GLY A 18 -16.32 -2.87 14.69
C GLY A 18 -16.15 -3.81 15.88
N ALA A 19 -17.04 -3.70 16.86
CA ALA A 19 -17.02 -4.51 18.08
C ALA A 19 -18.27 -5.39 18.20
N GLY A 20 -18.15 -6.50 18.93
CA GLY A 20 -19.25 -7.45 19.21
C GLY A 20 -19.21 -8.70 18.32
N ALA A 21 -20.06 -9.67 18.65
CA ALA A 21 -20.02 -11.02 18.08
C ALA A 21 -20.18 -11.05 16.54
N ALA A 22 -20.94 -10.13 15.97
CA ALA A 22 -21.12 -10.03 14.51
C ALA A 22 -19.83 -9.58 13.80
N ALA A 23 -19.09 -8.64 14.39
CA ALA A 23 -17.81 -8.19 13.87
C ALA A 23 -16.76 -9.28 13.99
N GLU A 24 -16.73 -10.01 15.11
CA GLU A 24 -15.83 -11.15 15.34
C GLU A 24 -16.08 -12.28 14.34
N ALA A 25 -17.33 -12.67 14.12
CA ALA A 25 -17.69 -13.70 13.16
C ALA A 25 -17.27 -13.33 11.72
N THR A 26 -17.42 -12.05 11.36
CA THR A 26 -17.01 -11.55 10.04
C THR A 26 -15.50 -11.48 9.90
N ALA A 27 -14.79 -10.98 10.92
CA ALA A 27 -13.34 -10.83 10.92
C ALA A 27 -12.61 -12.18 10.99
N GLY A 28 -13.10 -13.13 11.79
CA GLY A 28 -12.49 -14.44 11.98
C GLY A 28 -12.43 -15.29 10.71
N GLY A 29 -13.35 -15.07 9.77
CA GLY A 29 -13.35 -15.73 8.46
C GLY A 29 -12.49 -15.03 7.40
N MET A 30 -11.89 -13.88 7.70
CA MET A 30 -11.26 -13.06 6.66
C MET A 30 -9.85 -13.55 6.31
N ALA A 31 -9.75 -14.18 5.13
CA ALA A 31 -8.49 -14.37 4.41
C ALA A 31 -8.76 -14.25 2.91
N GLY A 32 -8.45 -13.08 2.34
CA GLY A 32 -8.70 -12.78 0.93
C GLY A 32 -7.43 -12.31 0.22
N ARG A 33 -7.33 -12.62 -1.07
CA ARG A 33 -6.35 -12.01 -1.97
C ARG A 33 -6.98 -10.80 -2.66
N GLY A 34 -6.22 -9.73 -2.84
CA GLY A 34 -6.69 -8.53 -3.50
C GLY A 34 -5.57 -7.63 -4.01
N THR A 35 -5.96 -6.72 -4.89
CA THR A 35 -5.10 -5.63 -5.38
C THR A 35 -5.47 -4.35 -4.63
N ALA A 36 -4.47 -3.68 -4.09
CA ALA A 36 -4.65 -2.35 -3.50
C ALA A 36 -4.12 -1.26 -4.41
N TYR A 37 -4.82 -0.13 -4.40
CA TYR A 37 -4.38 1.09 -5.07
C TYR A 37 -4.14 2.15 -4.01
N LEU A 38 -2.99 2.83 -4.10
CA LEU A 38 -2.66 3.94 -3.22
C LEU A 38 -2.95 5.25 -3.94
N LEU A 39 -3.87 6.04 -3.38
CA LEU A 39 -4.15 7.38 -3.88
C LEU A 39 -3.12 8.33 -3.27
N LEU A 40 -2.31 8.95 -4.12
CA LEU A 40 -1.27 9.87 -3.72
C LEU A 40 -1.61 11.30 -4.13
N PRO A 41 -1.26 12.31 -3.32
CA PRO A 41 -1.30 13.71 -3.77
C PRO A 41 -0.47 13.91 -5.04
N ILE A 42 -0.94 14.76 -5.95
CA ILE A 42 -0.30 15.00 -7.25
C ILE A 42 1.17 15.41 -7.07
N GLY A 43 1.47 16.32 -6.13
CA GLY A 43 2.83 16.74 -5.83
C GLY A 43 3.74 15.61 -5.31
N THR A 44 3.17 14.60 -4.64
CA THR A 44 3.93 13.41 -4.20
C THR A 44 4.34 12.56 -5.40
N VAL A 45 3.43 12.35 -6.36
CA VAL A 45 3.72 11.63 -7.60
C VAL A 45 4.77 12.38 -8.43
N ALA A 46 4.63 13.70 -8.56
CA ALA A 46 5.59 14.53 -9.30
C ALA A 46 7.03 14.39 -8.74
N ARG A 47 7.20 14.47 -7.42
CA ARG A 47 8.51 14.27 -6.78
C ARG A 47 9.05 12.86 -6.93
N LEU A 48 8.19 11.84 -6.80
CA LEU A 48 8.59 10.45 -6.99
C LEU A 48 9.15 10.23 -8.41
N ASN A 49 8.47 10.79 -9.42
CA ASN A 49 8.91 10.69 -10.81
C ASN A 49 10.23 11.45 -11.06
N GLN A 50 10.44 12.62 -10.45
CA GLN A 50 11.72 13.33 -10.51
C GLN A 50 12.86 12.52 -9.89
N VAL A 51 12.64 11.94 -8.71
CA VAL A 51 13.62 11.07 -8.04
C VAL A 51 13.93 9.84 -8.88
N ASN A 52 12.92 9.21 -9.48
CA ASN A 52 13.12 8.07 -10.37
C ASN A 52 13.89 8.48 -11.63
N GLY A 53 13.55 9.60 -12.25
CA GLY A 53 14.28 10.13 -13.40
C GLY A 53 15.75 10.42 -13.10
N ALA A 54 16.05 10.96 -11.92
CA ALA A 54 17.44 11.18 -11.47
C ALA A 54 18.17 9.87 -11.13
N ARG A 55 17.46 8.85 -10.63
CA ARG A 55 18.03 7.53 -10.28
C ARG A 55 18.30 6.63 -11.49
N TYR A 56 17.50 6.76 -12.55
CA TYR A 56 17.60 5.92 -13.75
C TYR A 56 18.16 6.68 -14.97
N GLY A 57 18.34 8.00 -14.89
CA GLY A 57 18.87 8.87 -15.94
C GLY A 57 20.33 9.26 -15.77
N GLY A 58 21.22 8.30 -15.50
CA GLY A 58 22.65 8.48 -15.80
C GLY A 58 22.85 8.59 -17.33
N PRO A 59 23.94 9.20 -17.82
CA PRO A 59 24.10 9.49 -19.24
C PRO A 59 24.12 8.19 -20.05
N SER A 60 22.99 7.85 -20.65
CA SER A 60 22.95 6.90 -21.75
C SER A 60 23.41 7.67 -22.97
N ALA A 61 24.63 7.38 -23.43
CA ALA A 61 25.08 7.77 -24.75
C ALA A 61 24.09 7.20 -25.78
N GLN A 62 23.31 8.06 -26.41
CA GLN A 62 22.50 7.73 -27.57
C GLN A 62 23.42 7.66 -28.81
N PRO A 63 23.38 6.61 -29.63
CA PRO A 63 23.65 6.75 -31.06
C PRO A 63 22.48 7.47 -31.75
#